data_AF-A0A924N3Y7-F1
#
_entry.id   AF-A0A924N3Y7-F1
#
_cell.length_a   1.000
_cell.length_b   1.000
_cell.length_c   1.000
_cell.angle_alpha   90.00
_cell.angle_beta   90.00
_cell.angle_gamma   90.00
#
_symmetry.space_group_name_H-M   'P 1'
#
loop_
_entity.id
_entity.type
_entity.pdbx_description
1 polymer ?
#
loop_
_entity_poly.entity_id
_entity_poly.type
_entity_poly.pdbx_seq_one_letter_code
_entity_poly.pdbx_strand_id
1 'polypeptide(L)'
;MDNQPILDSIDPELIERLAVRKAEIDRGSWASPGIIAALAIGSVPIAIGVLSKDLYGQAPSASIKGVLDFALALEIFENEFYKAVLGRSASAAQNNAFTVVRALALAVPGAGNTLDQIQKHEVQHIATLQAAGATNVFGLTEASFDFTGARGAGNGPFAKATTDLPFLLQVAQGAEDTGVRAYKGQAANLMSSPGLLEAALRIHSVEARHASRIRRMRRAAANAPSSVRWSGTIRGGGAAAAGAADAGPDAAAVTAAFQSIYGAGANSTNAPSESNTMQGGIDVTTLANANFGLEAAQEAFDEPLDRADVVAIVQGFFIPTIS
;
A
#
# COMPACT_ATOMS: atom_id res chain seq x y z
N MET A 1 45.32 -22.07 -1.88
CA MET A 1 44.19 -21.11 -1.83
C MET A 1 42.95 -21.98 -2.03
N ASP A 2 42.41 -22.49 -0.92
CA ASP A 2 41.29 -23.42 -0.95
C ASP A 2 39.98 -22.66 -1.15
N ASN A 3 39.27 -23.05 -2.19
CA ASN A 3 38.03 -22.47 -2.66
C ASN A 3 36.88 -23.21 -1.97
N GLN A 4 36.40 -22.70 -0.84
CA GLN A 4 35.21 -23.24 -0.16
C GLN A 4 33.95 -22.79 -0.91
N PRO A 5 33.04 -23.70 -1.31
CA PRO A 5 31.79 -23.34 -1.95
C PRO A 5 30.87 -22.58 -0.98
N ILE A 6 30.30 -21.48 -1.48
CA ILE A 6 29.40 -20.51 -0.81
C ILE A 6 28.17 -21.12 -0.08
N LEU A 7 27.97 -22.43 -0.16
CA LEU A 7 26.82 -23.13 0.41
C LEU A 7 27.00 -23.56 1.88
N ASP A 8 28.23 -23.62 2.38
CA ASP A 8 28.52 -23.99 3.78
C ASP A 8 28.34 -22.83 4.78
N SER A 9 28.01 -21.62 4.32
CA SER A 9 27.75 -20.46 5.19
C SER A 9 26.26 -20.10 5.31
N ILE A 10 25.34 -20.96 4.88
CA ILE A 10 23.91 -20.71 5.00
C ILE A 10 23.41 -21.35 6.30
N ASP A 11 22.83 -20.52 7.16
CA ASP A 11 22.26 -20.92 8.44
C ASP A 11 21.23 -22.06 8.24
N PRO A 12 21.39 -23.20 8.92
CA PRO A 12 20.46 -24.33 8.86
C PRO A 12 19.00 -23.95 9.15
N GLU A 13 18.77 -22.95 10.00
CA GLU A 13 17.43 -22.45 10.31
C GLU A 13 16.80 -21.74 9.10
N LEU A 14 17.62 -21.13 8.24
CA LEU A 14 17.18 -20.50 7.00
C LEU A 14 16.78 -21.55 5.95
N ILE A 15 17.52 -22.66 5.87
CA ILE A 15 17.22 -23.78 4.98
C ILE A 15 15.94 -24.48 5.42
N GLU A 16 15.75 -24.67 6.71
CA GLU A 16 14.53 -25.25 7.28
C GLU A 16 13.31 -24.36 7.01
N ARG A 17 13.43 -23.04 7.18
CA ARG A 17 12.37 -22.08 6.83
C ARG A 17 12.05 -22.07 5.34
N LEU A 18 13.04 -22.24 4.46
CA LEU A 18 12.82 -22.33 3.02
C LEU A 18 12.17 -23.66 2.62
N ALA A 19 12.50 -24.76 3.30
CA ALA A 19 11.93 -26.09 3.06
C ALA A 19 10.47 -26.19 3.51
N VAL A 20 10.12 -25.63 4.67
CA VAL A 20 8.72 -25.56 5.17
C VAL A 20 7.85 -24.77 4.20
N ARG A 21 8.35 -23.64 3.67
CA ARG A 21 7.63 -22.79 2.72
C ARG A 21 7.42 -23.46 1.36
N LYS A 22 8.39 -24.23 0.88
CA LYS A 22 8.23 -25.05 -0.33
C LYS A 22 7.11 -26.08 -0.17
N ALA A 23 7.07 -26.76 0.98
CA ALA A 23 6.06 -27.77 1.26
C ALA A 23 4.64 -27.19 1.46
N GLU A 24 4.52 -25.93 1.91
CA GLU A 24 3.24 -25.21 2.00
C GLU A 24 2.75 -24.72 0.64
N ILE A 25 3.66 -24.28 -0.24
CA ILE A 25 3.36 -23.91 -1.64
C ILE A 25 2.94 -25.13 -2.46
N ASP A 26 3.63 -26.27 -2.29
CA ASP A 26 3.27 -27.52 -2.98
C ASP A 26 1.91 -28.07 -2.50
N ARG A 27 1.43 -27.67 -1.31
CA ARG A 27 0.09 -28.01 -0.78
C ARG A 27 -1.01 -27.04 -1.23
N GLY A 28 -0.67 -25.85 -1.71
CA GLY A 28 -1.59 -24.82 -2.20
C GLY A 28 -1.57 -24.73 -3.72
N SER A 29 -2.24 -25.67 -4.40
CA SER A 29 -2.35 -25.70 -5.87
C SER A 29 -3.17 -24.52 -6.41
N TRP A 30 -2.53 -23.37 -6.59
CA TRP A 30 -2.95 -22.33 -7.52
C TRP A 30 -1.71 -21.79 -8.25
N ALA A 31 -1.67 -22.02 -9.57
CA ALA A 31 -0.65 -21.59 -10.54
C ALA A 31 0.54 -22.54 -10.80
N SER A 32 0.90 -22.58 -12.08
CA SER A 32 1.78 -23.55 -12.74
C SER A 32 3.26 -23.48 -12.29
N PRO A 33 4.05 -24.56 -12.45
CA PRO A 33 5.44 -24.67 -11.96
C PRO A 33 6.44 -23.59 -12.42
N GLY A 34 6.11 -22.83 -13.47
CA GLY A 34 6.94 -21.73 -13.97
C GLY A 34 6.89 -20.42 -13.15
N ILE A 35 5.90 -20.27 -12.25
CA ILE A 35 5.66 -19.02 -11.50
C ILE A 35 6.37 -19.01 -10.12
N ILE A 36 6.69 -20.20 -9.57
CA ILE A 36 7.24 -20.35 -8.21
C ILE A 36 8.69 -19.82 -8.08
N ALA A 37 9.45 -19.76 -9.19
CA ALA A 37 10.84 -19.28 -9.15
C ALA A 37 10.99 -17.76 -8.96
N ALA A 38 9.91 -16.97 -9.04
CA ALA A 38 9.94 -15.51 -8.94
C ALA A 38 9.61 -14.96 -7.52
N LEU A 39 9.22 -15.81 -6.56
CA LEU A 39 8.66 -15.36 -5.27
C LEU A 39 9.57 -15.55 -4.05
N ALA A 40 10.85 -15.86 -4.23
CA ALA A 40 11.79 -16.02 -3.13
C ALA A 40 13.13 -15.37 -3.42
N ILE A 41 13.20 -14.03 -3.38
CA ILE A 41 14.35 -13.19 -3.00
C ILE A 41 13.77 -11.78 -2.74
N GLY A 42 14.28 -11.07 -1.73
CA GLY A 42 13.78 -9.74 -1.35
C GLY A 42 13.64 -8.78 -2.55
N SER A 43 12.60 -7.94 -2.52
CA SER A 43 12.31 -6.82 -3.45
C SER A 43 13.22 -6.76 -4.69
N VAL A 44 13.01 -7.68 -5.63
CA VAL A 44 13.53 -7.52 -6.99
C VAL A 44 12.40 -6.88 -7.78
N PRO A 45 12.50 -5.60 -8.16
CA PRO A 45 11.66 -5.06 -9.21
C PRO A 45 12.03 -5.84 -10.47
N ILE A 46 11.22 -6.83 -10.84
CA ILE A 46 11.44 -7.51 -12.11
C ILE A 46 10.94 -6.54 -13.18
N ALA A 47 11.86 -5.79 -13.78
CA ALA A 47 11.63 -5.16 -15.07
C ALA A 47 11.48 -6.28 -16.10
N ILE A 48 10.25 -6.80 -16.26
CA ILE A 48 9.94 -7.79 -17.29
C ILE A 48 9.87 -7.06 -18.64
N GLY A 49 11.04 -6.80 -19.22
CA GLY A 49 11.17 -6.22 -20.55
C GLY A 49 10.86 -7.19 -21.70
N VAL A 50 10.54 -8.47 -21.41
CA VAL A 50 10.42 -9.53 -22.44
C VAL A 50 9.02 -10.17 -22.52
N LEU A 51 8.14 -9.98 -21.53
CA LEU A 51 6.71 -10.36 -21.66
C LEU A 51 5.83 -9.21 -22.17
N SER A 52 6.40 -8.02 -22.44
CA SER A 52 5.64 -6.80 -22.71
C SER A 52 4.91 -6.80 -24.07
N LYS A 53 5.33 -7.60 -25.05
CA LYS A 53 4.73 -7.60 -26.39
C LYS A 53 3.65 -8.66 -26.57
N ASP A 54 3.82 -9.84 -25.98
CA ASP A 54 2.89 -10.96 -26.18
C ASP A 54 1.75 -10.97 -25.13
N LEU A 55 1.96 -10.43 -23.92
CA LEU A 55 0.89 -10.29 -22.91
C LEU A 55 0.02 -9.03 -23.08
N TYR A 56 0.55 -7.95 -23.66
CA TYR A 56 -0.13 -6.66 -23.81
C TYR A 56 -0.35 -6.22 -25.26
N GLY A 57 -0.18 -7.14 -26.23
CA GLY A 57 -0.28 -6.84 -27.66
C GLY A 57 -1.69 -6.49 -28.14
N GLN A 58 -2.73 -6.76 -27.35
CA GLN A 58 -4.10 -6.30 -27.59
C GLN A 58 -4.43 -5.15 -26.65
N ALA A 59 -5.01 -4.07 -27.20
CA ALA A 59 -5.47 -2.95 -26.40
C ALA A 59 -6.48 -3.43 -25.34
N PRO A 60 -6.35 -3.02 -24.07
CA PRO A 60 -7.30 -3.41 -23.03
C PRO A 60 -8.72 -2.97 -23.39
N SER A 61 -9.72 -3.73 -22.93
CA SER A 61 -11.12 -3.28 -23.01
C SER A 61 -11.30 -1.94 -22.28
N ALA A 62 -12.35 -1.19 -22.62
CA ALA A 62 -12.62 0.10 -21.97
C ALA A 62 -12.74 -0.01 -20.44
N SER A 63 -13.33 -1.10 -19.93
CA SER A 63 -13.46 -1.33 -18.49
C SER A 63 -12.11 -1.57 -17.82
N ILE A 64 -11.26 -2.43 -18.40
CA ILE A 64 -9.92 -2.71 -17.89
C ILE A 64 -9.04 -1.47 -17.99
N LYS A 65 -9.11 -0.75 -19.10
CA LYS A 65 -8.41 0.52 -19.28
C LYS A 65 -8.80 1.53 -18.20
N GLY A 66 -10.09 1.62 -17.86
CA GLY A 66 -10.58 2.45 -16.76
C GLY A 66 -10.07 2.05 -15.37
N VAL A 67 -9.77 0.76 -15.15
CA VAL A 67 -9.10 0.28 -13.91
C VAL A 67 -7.64 0.71 -13.90
N LEU A 68 -6.93 0.51 -15.02
CA LEU A 68 -5.50 0.84 -15.14
C LEU A 68 -5.23 2.35 -15.05
N ASP A 69 -6.05 3.17 -15.72
CA ASP A 69 -5.95 4.64 -15.66
C ASP A 69 -6.21 5.16 -14.24
N PHE A 70 -7.15 4.54 -13.52
CA PHE A 70 -7.46 4.89 -12.13
C PHE A 70 -6.32 4.49 -11.19
N ALA A 71 -5.78 3.27 -11.31
CA ALA A 71 -4.61 2.85 -10.56
C ALA A 71 -3.42 3.80 -10.80
N LEU A 72 -3.19 4.20 -12.05
CA LEU A 72 -2.12 5.13 -12.40
C LEU A 72 -2.29 6.50 -11.71
N ALA A 73 -3.53 6.97 -11.52
CA ALA A 73 -3.80 8.20 -10.79
C ALA A 73 -3.37 8.11 -9.31
N LEU A 74 -3.62 6.97 -8.66
CA LEU A 74 -3.21 6.70 -7.28
C LEU A 74 -1.69 6.63 -7.16
N GLU A 75 -1.03 5.90 -8.07
CA GLU A 75 0.44 5.78 -8.08
C GLU A 75 1.15 7.12 -8.32
N ILE A 76 0.59 7.99 -9.17
CA ILE A 76 1.12 9.36 -9.35
C ILE A 76 0.98 10.17 -8.06
N PHE A 77 -0.15 10.03 -7.34
CA PHE A 77 -0.37 10.69 -6.06
C PHE A 77 0.64 10.23 -5.00
N GLU A 78 0.85 8.92 -4.84
CA GLU A 78 1.77 8.38 -3.83
C GLU A 78 3.23 8.70 -4.16
N ASN A 79 3.63 8.57 -5.43
CA ASN A 79 4.95 9.00 -5.88
C ASN A 79 5.22 10.47 -5.55
N GLU A 80 4.24 11.34 -5.81
CA GLU A 80 4.40 12.77 -5.54
C GLU A 80 4.40 13.09 -4.05
N PHE A 81 3.56 12.40 -3.26
CA PHE A 81 3.58 12.50 -1.81
C PHE A 81 4.97 12.18 -1.24
N TYR A 82 5.55 11.05 -1.63
CA TYR A 82 6.88 10.66 -1.16
C TYR A 82 7.99 11.55 -1.69
N LYS A 83 7.89 12.05 -2.93
CA LYS A 83 8.82 13.08 -3.43
C LYS A 83 8.77 14.34 -2.57
N ALA A 84 7.57 14.85 -2.23
CA ALA A 84 7.42 16.02 -1.38
C ALA A 84 8.03 15.81 0.02
N VAL A 85 7.74 14.66 0.66
CA VAL A 85 8.31 14.27 1.96
C VAL A 85 9.84 14.22 1.89
N LEU A 86 10.41 13.63 0.83
CA LEU A 86 11.86 13.53 0.62
C LEU A 86 12.53 14.83 0.14
N GLY A 87 11.75 15.88 -0.19
CA GLY A 87 12.28 17.14 -0.72
C GLY A 87 12.75 17.04 -2.18
N ARG A 88 12.11 16.17 -2.96
CA ARG A 88 12.43 15.83 -4.36
C ARG A 88 11.30 16.15 -5.34
N SER A 89 10.21 16.76 -4.87
CA SER A 89 9.14 17.23 -5.75
C SER A 89 9.68 18.31 -6.69
N ALA A 90 9.10 18.44 -7.88
CA ALA A 90 9.32 19.62 -8.73
C ALA A 90 8.66 20.88 -8.12
N SER A 91 7.69 20.71 -7.21
CA SER A 91 7.06 21.78 -6.46
C SER A 91 7.89 22.19 -5.24
N ALA A 92 8.53 23.35 -5.33
CA ALA A 92 9.24 23.95 -4.20
C ALA A 92 8.31 24.19 -2.99
N ALA A 93 7.04 24.53 -3.22
CA ALA A 93 6.06 24.75 -2.17
C ALA A 93 5.80 23.46 -1.36
N GLN A 94 5.61 22.33 -2.04
CA GLN A 94 5.44 21.03 -1.38
C GLN A 94 6.71 20.62 -0.64
N ASN A 95 7.89 20.75 -1.27
CA ASN A 95 9.16 20.44 -0.60
C ASN A 95 9.37 21.25 0.67
N ASN A 96 9.01 22.54 0.65
CA ASN A 96 9.12 23.45 1.79
C ASN A 96 8.16 23.06 2.91
N ALA A 97 6.92 22.70 2.58
CA ALA A 97 5.90 22.29 3.55
C ALA A 97 6.39 21.12 4.43
N PHE A 98 7.02 20.10 3.84
CA PHE A 98 7.49 18.92 4.58
C PHE A 98 8.87 19.07 5.23
N THR A 99 9.48 20.26 5.25
CA THR A 99 10.85 20.45 5.75
C THR A 99 11.02 20.00 7.21
N VAL A 100 10.05 20.31 8.06
CA VAL A 100 10.11 19.97 9.49
C VAL A 100 10.09 18.45 9.68
N VAL A 101 9.06 17.79 9.16
CA VAL A 101 8.92 16.32 9.30
C VAL A 101 10.00 15.55 8.57
N ARG A 102 10.55 16.06 7.45
CA ARG A 102 11.72 15.48 6.79
C ARG A 102 12.92 15.43 7.73
N ALA A 103 13.20 16.50 8.46
CA ALA A 103 14.27 16.52 9.46
C ALA A 103 13.99 15.56 10.62
N LEU A 104 12.74 15.51 11.12
CA LEU A 104 12.34 14.59 12.19
C LEU A 104 12.45 13.12 11.76
N ALA A 105 12.09 12.79 10.51
CA ALA A 105 12.16 11.43 9.98
C ALA A 105 13.58 10.87 10.00
N LEU A 106 14.61 11.72 9.83
CA LEU A 106 16.02 11.29 9.90
C LEU A 106 16.44 10.77 11.28
N ALA A 107 15.71 11.13 12.34
CA ALA A 107 15.95 10.60 13.69
C ALA A 107 15.38 9.17 13.88
N VAL A 108 14.54 8.69 12.97
CA VAL A 108 13.99 7.33 13.01
C VAL A 108 14.94 6.37 12.31
N PRO A 109 15.45 5.31 12.99
CA PRO A 109 16.40 4.38 12.40
C PRO A 109 15.91 3.78 11.08
N GLY A 110 16.66 3.99 10.00
CA GLY A 110 16.35 3.44 8.67
C GLY A 110 15.19 4.09 7.91
N ALA A 111 14.58 5.16 8.45
CA ALA A 111 13.45 5.84 7.80
C ALA A 111 13.81 6.44 6.44
N GLY A 112 14.97 7.11 6.33
CA GLY A 112 15.43 7.69 5.06
C GLY A 112 15.52 6.63 3.94
N ASN A 113 16.14 5.49 4.22
CA ASN A 113 16.24 4.38 3.26
C ASN A 113 14.88 3.76 2.94
N THR A 114 13.99 3.69 3.93
CA THR A 114 12.64 3.14 3.74
C THR A 114 11.81 4.04 2.83
N LEU A 115 11.77 5.34 3.11
CA LEU A 115 11.04 6.33 2.29
C LEU A 115 11.63 6.43 0.87
N ASP A 116 12.96 6.39 0.74
CA ASP A 116 13.64 6.37 -0.56
C ASP A 116 13.26 5.12 -1.38
N GLN A 117 13.20 3.95 -0.73
CA GLN A 117 12.84 2.71 -1.41
C GLN A 117 11.36 2.69 -1.80
N ILE A 118 10.46 3.20 -0.95
CA ILE A 118 9.04 3.36 -1.27
C ILE A 118 8.90 4.25 -2.51
N GLN A 119 9.48 5.45 -2.50
CA GLN A 119 9.43 6.37 -3.64
C GLN A 119 9.96 5.76 -4.96
N LYS A 120 11.00 4.92 -4.90
CA LYS A 120 11.50 4.19 -6.07
C LYS A 120 10.50 3.17 -6.61
N HIS A 121 9.78 2.48 -5.73
CA HIS A 121 8.73 1.55 -6.13
C HIS A 121 7.55 2.30 -6.77
N GLU A 122 7.13 3.47 -6.26
CA GLU A 122 6.03 4.22 -6.89
C GLU A 122 6.35 4.64 -8.33
N VAL A 123 7.61 5.00 -8.60
CA VAL A 123 8.08 5.25 -9.98
C VAL A 123 7.98 3.98 -10.84
N GLN A 124 8.28 2.82 -10.27
CA GLN A 124 8.19 1.53 -10.97
C GLN A 124 6.75 1.09 -11.19
N HIS A 125 5.83 1.38 -10.26
CA HIS A 125 4.40 1.11 -10.42
C HIS A 125 3.82 1.94 -11.55
N ILE A 126 4.09 3.25 -11.58
CA ILE A 126 3.73 4.14 -12.70
C ILE A 126 4.23 3.57 -14.04
N ALA A 127 5.52 3.22 -14.12
CA ALA A 127 6.10 2.67 -15.34
C ALA A 127 5.46 1.33 -15.74
N THR A 128 5.16 0.46 -14.77
CA THR A 128 4.49 -0.82 -15.00
C THR A 128 3.08 -0.63 -15.53
N LEU A 129 2.30 0.28 -14.95
CA LEU A 129 0.94 0.59 -15.40
C LEU A 129 0.93 1.23 -16.79
N GLN A 130 1.85 2.14 -17.08
CA GLN A 130 2.00 2.74 -18.41
C GLN A 130 2.38 1.68 -19.45
N ALA A 131 3.28 0.74 -19.12
CA ALA A 131 3.61 -0.38 -19.98
C ALA A 131 2.43 -1.34 -20.20
N ALA A 132 1.54 -1.46 -19.21
CA ALA A 132 0.27 -2.18 -19.28
C ALA A 132 -0.83 -1.42 -20.06
N GLY A 133 -0.55 -0.21 -20.55
CA GLY A 133 -1.45 0.59 -21.37
C GLY A 133 -2.25 1.66 -20.62
N ALA A 134 -1.95 1.90 -19.34
CA ALA A 134 -2.52 3.02 -18.59
C ALA A 134 -2.06 4.37 -19.15
N THR A 135 -2.90 5.39 -19.02
CA THR A 135 -2.64 6.77 -19.44
C THR A 135 -3.06 7.73 -18.34
N ASN A 136 -2.30 8.81 -18.16
CA ASN A 136 -2.62 9.87 -17.20
C ASN A 136 -3.79 10.73 -17.73
N VAL A 137 -5.00 10.16 -17.69
CA VAL A 137 -6.22 10.76 -18.26
C VAL A 137 -6.66 12.04 -17.54
N PHE A 138 -6.22 12.23 -16.29
CA PHE A 138 -6.52 13.42 -15.50
C PHE A 138 -5.46 14.53 -15.62
N GLY A 139 -4.40 14.31 -16.41
CA GLY A 139 -3.34 15.31 -16.61
C GLY A 139 -2.58 15.66 -15.33
N LEU A 140 -2.43 14.70 -14.41
CA LEU A 140 -1.84 14.90 -13.10
C LEU A 140 -0.36 15.29 -13.21
N THR A 141 0.02 16.30 -12.44
CA THR A 141 1.39 16.78 -12.25
C THR A 141 1.64 17.02 -10.75
N GLU A 142 2.84 17.44 -10.38
CA GLU A 142 3.16 17.83 -9.00
C GLU A 142 2.19 18.89 -8.44
N ALA A 143 1.69 19.78 -9.30
CA ALA A 143 0.77 20.85 -8.93
C ALA A 143 -0.68 20.37 -8.77
N SER A 144 -0.97 19.09 -9.02
CA SER A 144 -2.33 18.52 -8.92
C SER A 144 -2.72 18.13 -7.50
N PHE A 145 -1.79 18.22 -6.54
CA PHE A 145 -1.99 17.67 -5.19
C PHE A 145 -1.91 18.72 -4.08
N ASP A 146 -2.87 18.62 -3.17
CA ASP A 146 -2.90 19.31 -1.88
C ASP A 146 -2.85 18.26 -0.76
N PHE A 147 -1.64 17.98 -0.25
CA PHE A 147 -1.43 16.97 0.79
C PHE A 147 -2.03 17.34 2.15
N THR A 148 -2.62 18.53 2.29
CA THR A 148 -3.41 18.89 3.48
C THR A 148 -4.84 18.35 3.41
N GLY A 149 -5.30 17.92 2.23
CA GLY A 149 -6.62 17.34 2.02
C GLY A 149 -7.76 18.36 1.86
N ALA A 150 -7.46 19.59 1.45
CA ALA A 150 -8.45 20.65 1.20
C ALA A 150 -8.53 21.10 -0.27
N ARG A 151 -8.14 20.23 -1.22
CA ARG A 151 -8.31 20.44 -2.67
C ARG A 151 -7.78 21.79 -3.18
N GLY A 152 -6.63 22.22 -2.67
CA GLY A 152 -5.93 23.41 -3.11
C GLY A 152 -6.05 24.61 -2.17
N ALA A 153 -6.85 24.51 -1.09
CA ALA A 153 -6.89 25.55 -0.07
C ALA A 153 -5.65 25.54 0.84
N GLY A 154 -4.93 24.41 0.93
CA GLY A 154 -3.65 24.32 1.65
C GLY A 154 -3.76 24.36 3.17
N ASN A 155 -4.96 24.22 3.73
CA ASN A 155 -5.25 24.26 5.16
C ASN A 155 -6.25 23.17 5.59
N GLY A 156 -6.19 22.01 4.93
CA GLY A 156 -7.08 20.90 5.20
C GLY A 156 -6.79 20.11 6.47
N PRO A 157 -7.64 19.10 6.75
CA PRO A 157 -7.61 18.35 8.01
C PRO A 157 -6.29 17.57 8.22
N PHE A 158 -5.52 17.35 7.17
CA PHE A 158 -4.23 16.66 7.22
C PHE A 158 -3.02 17.60 7.28
N ALA A 159 -3.21 18.93 7.38
CA ALA A 159 -2.13 19.90 7.39
C ALA A 159 -1.07 19.64 8.47
N LYS A 160 -1.46 19.06 9.63
CA LYS A 160 -0.55 18.65 10.71
C LYS A 160 0.55 17.69 10.23
N ALA A 161 0.32 16.93 9.15
CA ALA A 161 1.30 15.96 8.63
C ALA A 161 2.58 16.63 8.10
N THR A 162 2.55 17.93 7.85
CA THR A 162 3.73 18.70 7.40
C THR A 162 4.70 19.04 8.54
N THR A 163 4.23 19.01 9.78
CA THR A 163 4.99 19.45 10.98
C THR A 163 5.12 18.40 12.07
N ASP A 164 4.27 17.36 12.05
CA ASP A 164 4.24 16.31 13.06
C ASP A 164 4.52 14.93 12.45
N LEU A 165 5.64 14.31 12.85
CA LEU A 165 6.07 13.02 12.29
C LEU A 165 5.11 11.86 12.63
N PRO A 166 4.65 11.66 13.89
CA PRO A 166 3.68 10.61 14.19
C PRO A 166 2.42 10.69 13.33
N PHE A 167 1.90 11.90 13.12
CA PHE A 167 0.73 12.13 12.27
C PHE A 167 1.05 11.95 10.78
N LEU A 168 2.22 12.41 10.29
CA LEU A 168 2.68 12.10 8.93
C LEU A 168 2.68 10.60 8.67
N LEU A 169 3.28 9.81 9.56
CA LEU A 169 3.38 8.36 9.38
C LEU A 169 2.02 7.67 9.50
N GLN A 170 1.07 8.27 10.22
CA GLN A 170 -0.32 7.81 10.22
C GLN A 170 -1.02 8.11 8.88
N VAL A 171 -0.81 9.29 8.29
CA VAL A 171 -1.33 9.63 6.96
C VAL A 171 -0.70 8.74 5.89
N ALA A 172 0.62 8.53 5.93
CA ALA A 172 1.32 7.62 5.03
C ALA A 172 0.75 6.20 5.13
N GLN A 173 0.47 5.69 6.33
CA GLN A 173 -0.18 4.39 6.48
C GLN A 173 -1.56 4.36 5.80
N GLY A 174 -2.35 5.41 5.97
CA GLY A 174 -3.67 5.50 5.33
C GLY A 174 -3.58 5.50 3.80
N ALA A 175 -2.60 6.18 3.22
CA ALA A 175 -2.35 6.17 1.78
C ALA A 175 -2.04 4.75 1.29
N GLU A 176 -1.02 4.12 1.89
CA GLU A 176 -0.56 2.78 1.54
C GLU A 176 -1.66 1.72 1.70
N ASP A 177 -2.39 1.77 2.82
CA ASP A 177 -3.51 0.85 3.04
C ASP A 177 -4.64 1.12 2.03
N THR A 178 -4.87 2.36 1.61
CA THR A 178 -5.82 2.66 0.53
C THR A 178 -5.37 2.03 -0.79
N GLY A 179 -4.07 2.11 -1.13
CA GLY A 179 -3.47 1.47 -2.31
C GLY A 179 -3.66 -0.05 -2.31
N VAL A 180 -3.28 -0.73 -1.22
CA VAL A 180 -3.49 -2.18 -1.02
C VAL A 180 -4.94 -2.57 -1.31
N ARG A 181 -5.89 -1.86 -0.69
CA ARG A 181 -7.32 -2.17 -0.77
C ARG A 181 -7.91 -1.85 -2.14
N ALA A 182 -7.47 -0.77 -2.78
CA ALA A 182 -7.88 -0.40 -4.13
C ALA A 182 -7.49 -1.49 -5.13
N TYR A 183 -6.25 -1.98 -5.08
CA TYR A 183 -5.81 -3.08 -5.95
C TYR A 183 -6.61 -4.36 -5.71
N LYS A 184 -6.82 -4.74 -4.44
CA LYS A 184 -7.63 -5.92 -4.11
C LYS A 184 -9.06 -5.78 -4.61
N GLY A 185 -9.67 -4.60 -4.45
CA GLY A 185 -11.05 -4.32 -4.89
C GLY A 185 -11.23 -4.33 -6.40
N GLN A 186 -10.17 -4.06 -7.17
CA GLN A 186 -10.22 -4.11 -8.64
C GLN A 186 -9.77 -5.45 -9.23
N ALA A 187 -9.24 -6.39 -8.43
CA ALA A 187 -8.70 -7.66 -8.93
C ALA A 187 -9.72 -8.47 -9.74
N ALA A 188 -10.98 -8.51 -9.31
CA ALA A 188 -12.06 -9.21 -10.03
C ALA A 188 -12.29 -8.66 -11.45
N ASN A 189 -12.11 -7.34 -11.64
CA ASN A 189 -12.27 -6.69 -12.94
C ASN A 189 -11.15 -7.02 -13.93
N LEU A 190 -10.05 -7.61 -13.44
CA LEU A 190 -8.88 -7.99 -14.24
C LEU A 190 -8.82 -9.51 -14.52
N MET A 191 -9.74 -10.31 -13.97
CA MET A 191 -9.70 -11.78 -14.12
C MET A 191 -9.75 -12.28 -15.57
N SER A 192 -10.37 -11.51 -16.47
CA SER A 192 -10.40 -11.83 -17.90
C SER A 192 -9.08 -11.52 -18.63
N SER A 193 -8.10 -10.92 -17.94
CA SER A 193 -6.78 -10.54 -18.49
C SER A 193 -5.65 -10.99 -17.55
N PRO A 194 -5.25 -12.28 -17.60
CA PRO A 194 -4.32 -12.87 -16.63
C PRO A 194 -3.00 -12.10 -16.46
N GLY A 195 -2.42 -11.58 -17.54
CA GLY A 195 -1.18 -10.79 -17.46
C GLY A 195 -1.36 -9.46 -16.72
N LEU A 196 -2.49 -8.78 -16.93
CA LEU A 196 -2.82 -7.54 -16.23
C LEU A 196 -3.19 -7.80 -14.77
N LEU A 197 -3.91 -8.89 -14.49
CA LEU A 197 -4.18 -9.33 -13.13
C LEU A 197 -2.87 -9.62 -12.39
N GLU A 198 -1.95 -10.36 -13.00
CA GLU A 198 -0.66 -10.67 -12.38
C GLU A 198 0.15 -9.38 -12.10
N ALA A 199 0.19 -8.44 -13.05
CA ALA A 199 0.86 -7.16 -12.85
C ALA A 199 0.25 -6.38 -11.67
N ALA A 200 -1.08 -6.30 -11.59
CA ALA A 200 -1.78 -5.64 -10.49
C ALA A 200 -1.53 -6.32 -9.14
N LEU A 201 -1.57 -7.66 -9.07
CA LEU A 201 -1.31 -8.41 -7.83
C LEU A 201 0.15 -8.30 -7.37
N ARG A 202 1.10 -8.11 -8.30
CA ARG A 202 2.49 -7.82 -7.95
C ARG A 202 2.64 -6.45 -7.32
N ILE A 203 2.00 -5.42 -7.88
CA ILE A 203 1.99 -4.07 -7.28
C ILE A 203 1.34 -4.12 -5.90
N HIS A 204 0.15 -4.73 -5.77
CA HIS A 204 -0.52 -4.96 -4.49
C HIS A 204 0.39 -5.58 -3.42
N SER A 205 1.23 -6.56 -3.78
CA SER A 205 2.18 -7.16 -2.84
C SER A 205 3.31 -6.21 -2.41
N VAL A 206 3.67 -5.23 -3.25
CA VAL A 206 4.61 -4.17 -2.92
C VAL A 206 3.96 -3.17 -1.96
N GLU A 207 2.75 -2.69 -2.27
CA GLU A 207 1.94 -1.81 -1.39
C GLU A 207 1.82 -2.39 0.03
N ALA A 208 1.50 -3.68 0.13
CA ALA A 208 1.37 -4.34 1.44
C ALA A 208 2.70 -4.33 2.23
N ARG A 209 3.84 -4.38 1.54
CA ARG A 209 5.17 -4.26 2.17
C ARG A 209 5.47 -2.83 2.56
N HIS A 210 5.11 -1.84 1.74
CA HIS A 210 5.26 -0.43 2.07
C HIS A 210 4.45 -0.09 3.33
N ALA A 211 3.18 -0.48 3.38
CA ALA A 211 2.31 -0.34 4.55
C ALA A 211 2.91 -0.99 5.81
N SER A 212 3.44 -2.21 5.69
CA SER A 212 4.16 -2.89 6.79
C SER A 212 5.40 -2.12 7.26
N ARG A 213 6.15 -1.50 6.34
CA ARG A 213 7.34 -0.70 6.66
C ARG A 213 6.97 0.63 7.31
N ILE A 214 5.93 1.31 6.85
CA ILE A 214 5.39 2.49 7.52
C ILE A 214 4.93 2.16 8.93
N ARG A 215 4.18 1.06 9.14
CA ARG A 215 3.80 0.59 10.48
C ARG A 215 5.02 0.33 11.38
N ARG A 216 6.11 -0.23 10.86
CA ARG A 216 7.39 -0.39 11.60
C ARG A 216 8.00 0.96 11.96
N MET A 217 8.02 1.92 11.04
CA MET A 217 8.51 3.28 11.30
C MET A 217 7.67 3.98 12.37
N ARG A 218 6.33 3.84 12.33
CA ARG A 218 5.42 4.37 13.35
C ARG A 218 5.78 3.85 14.75
N ARG A 219 6.16 2.58 14.89
CA ARG A 219 6.59 2.01 16.18
C ARG A 219 7.93 2.53 16.67
N ALA A 220 8.86 2.72 15.74
CA ALA A 220 10.21 3.17 16.02
C ALA A 220 10.30 4.69 16.27
N ALA A 221 9.31 5.46 15.82
CA ALA A 221 9.29 6.90 15.96
C ALA A 221 9.27 7.35 17.44
N ALA A 222 10.00 8.43 17.73
CA ALA A 222 9.88 9.11 19.01
C ALA A 222 8.44 9.60 19.20
N ASN A 223 7.92 9.49 20.42
CA ASN A 223 6.54 9.85 20.77
C ASN A 223 5.44 9.06 20.06
N ALA A 224 5.76 7.90 19.49
CA ALA A 224 4.75 6.98 19.00
C ALA A 224 3.71 6.66 20.10
N PRO A 225 2.39 6.70 19.81
CA PRO A 225 1.36 6.36 20.78
C PRO A 225 1.61 4.99 21.39
N SER A 226 1.36 4.82 22.69
CA SER A 226 1.57 3.54 23.39
C SER A 226 0.80 2.38 22.72
N SER A 227 -0.42 2.65 22.23
CA SER A 227 -1.21 1.70 21.45
C SER A 227 -0.50 1.21 20.18
N VAL A 228 0.26 2.08 19.51
CA VAL A 228 0.99 1.76 18.27
C VAL A 228 2.32 1.07 18.58
N ARG A 229 3.04 1.50 19.62
CA ARG A 229 4.38 0.97 19.97
C ARG A 229 4.40 -0.53 20.24
N TRP A 230 3.32 -1.09 20.79
CA TRP A 230 3.29 -2.46 21.29
C TRP A 230 2.50 -3.46 20.44
N SER A 231 1.52 -3.04 19.64
CA SER A 231 0.68 -3.99 18.89
C SER A 231 1.27 -4.44 17.56
N GLY A 232 2.18 -3.68 16.92
CA GLY A 232 2.76 -4.10 15.64
C GLY A 232 1.86 -3.87 14.42
N THR A 233 0.55 -3.93 14.66
CA THR A 233 -0.58 -3.91 13.73
C THR A 233 -1.69 -3.10 14.34
N ILE A 234 -2.61 -2.63 13.51
CA ILE A 234 -3.70 -1.80 13.99
C ILE A 234 -4.92 -2.67 14.25
N ARG A 235 -5.52 -2.48 15.42
CA ARG A 235 -6.61 -3.32 15.93
C ARG A 235 -7.96 -2.64 15.75
N GLY A 236 -8.99 -3.46 15.53
CA GLY A 236 -10.38 -3.01 15.41
C GLY A 236 -10.74 -2.54 14.00
N GLY A 237 -11.99 -2.09 13.82
CA GLY A 237 -12.48 -1.53 12.56
C GLY A 237 -12.45 0.00 12.52
N GLY A 238 -12.52 0.58 11.32
CA GLY A 238 -12.61 2.03 11.12
C GLY A 238 -11.39 2.79 11.65
N ALA A 239 -11.58 3.97 12.25
CA ALA A 239 -10.45 4.80 12.73
C ALA A 239 -9.60 4.14 13.84
N ALA A 240 -10.13 3.15 14.56
CA ALA A 240 -9.35 2.35 15.48
C ALA A 240 -8.22 1.61 14.74
N ALA A 241 -8.49 1.13 13.51
CA ALA A 241 -7.56 0.51 12.56
C ALA A 241 -6.51 1.49 11.99
N ALA A 242 -6.52 2.77 12.35
CA ALA A 242 -5.40 3.70 12.13
C ALA A 242 -4.58 3.99 13.40
N GLY A 243 -5.06 3.60 14.58
CA GLY A 243 -4.54 4.07 15.86
C GLY A 243 -4.73 5.58 16.01
N ALA A 244 -5.85 6.13 15.50
CA ALA A 244 -6.17 7.57 15.46
C ALA A 244 -6.54 8.17 16.82
N ALA A 245 -5.77 7.85 17.87
CA ALA A 245 -5.94 8.48 19.20
C ALA A 245 -5.47 9.95 19.22
N ASP A 246 -4.60 10.35 18.27
CA ASP A 246 -4.15 11.74 18.06
C ASP A 246 -4.44 12.17 16.62
N ALA A 247 -5.71 12.40 16.32
CA ALA A 247 -6.22 12.76 15.00
C ALA A 247 -5.99 14.25 14.63
N GLY A 248 -5.17 14.98 15.39
CA GLY A 248 -4.88 16.39 15.14
C GLY A 248 -6.04 17.36 15.43
N PRO A 249 -5.93 18.63 15.00
CA PRO A 249 -6.92 19.67 15.31
C PRO A 249 -8.31 19.40 14.68
N ASP A 250 -8.35 18.73 13.52
CA ASP A 250 -9.58 18.35 12.83
C ASP A 250 -9.89 16.85 13.02
N ALA A 251 -9.86 16.41 14.28
CA ALA A 251 -10.00 15.01 14.65
C ALA A 251 -11.22 14.32 14.03
N ALA A 252 -12.35 15.02 13.86
CA ALA A 252 -13.56 14.48 13.25
C ALA A 252 -13.38 14.13 11.77
N ALA A 253 -12.79 15.04 10.97
CA ALA A 253 -12.56 14.82 9.55
C ALA A 253 -11.53 13.71 9.31
N VAL A 254 -10.45 13.71 10.08
CA VAL A 254 -9.41 12.68 10.03
C VAL A 254 -9.97 11.31 10.45
N THR A 255 -10.78 11.27 11.52
CA THR A 255 -11.47 10.05 11.95
C THR A 255 -12.40 9.53 10.87
N ALA A 256 -13.17 10.41 10.23
CA ALA A 256 -14.09 10.03 9.14
C ALA A 256 -13.32 9.43 7.95
N ALA A 257 -12.19 10.04 7.55
CA ALA A 257 -11.36 9.49 6.48
C ALA A 257 -10.83 8.09 6.80
N PHE A 258 -10.32 7.86 8.02
CA PHE A 258 -9.90 6.51 8.42
C PHE A 258 -11.07 5.54 8.59
N GLN A 259 -12.26 6.01 8.96
CA GLN A 259 -13.46 5.19 8.89
C GLN A 259 -13.80 4.78 7.46
N SER A 260 -13.59 5.63 6.47
CA SER A 260 -13.77 5.25 5.06
C SER A 260 -12.73 4.24 4.59
N ILE A 261 -11.48 4.31 5.07
CA ILE A 261 -10.43 3.36 4.67
C ILE A 261 -10.66 1.96 5.24
N TYR A 262 -11.04 1.86 6.52
CA TYR A 262 -11.08 0.59 7.26
C TYR A 262 -12.50 0.14 7.68
N GLY A 263 -13.49 0.99 7.46
CA GLY A 263 -14.91 0.66 7.63
C GLY A 263 -15.42 -0.17 6.46
N ALA A 264 -16.70 -0.54 6.53
CA ALA A 264 -17.34 -1.20 5.41
C ALA A 264 -17.61 -0.17 4.30
N GLY A 265 -17.33 -0.55 3.07
CA GLY A 265 -17.70 0.22 1.89
C GLY A 265 -19.22 0.25 1.67
N ALA A 266 -19.65 1.01 0.66
CA ALA A 266 -21.07 1.14 0.34
C ALA A 266 -21.76 -0.21 0.09
N ASN A 267 -21.03 -1.18 -0.47
CA ASN A 267 -21.45 -2.58 -0.57
C ASN A 267 -20.60 -3.46 0.35
N SER A 268 -21.04 -3.62 1.59
CA SER A 268 -20.35 -4.41 2.63
C SER A 268 -20.20 -5.91 2.31
N THR A 269 -20.90 -6.43 1.31
CA THR A 269 -20.71 -7.83 0.85
C THR A 269 -19.40 -7.96 0.06
N ASN A 270 -19.07 -6.94 -0.74
CA ASN A 270 -17.89 -6.95 -1.60
C ASN A 270 -16.72 -6.18 -0.98
N ALA A 271 -17.01 -5.22 -0.09
CA ALA A 271 -16.07 -4.37 0.63
C ALA A 271 -16.42 -4.34 2.13
N PRO A 272 -16.24 -5.45 2.86
CA PRO A 272 -16.52 -5.49 4.29
C PRO A 272 -15.53 -4.62 5.09
N SER A 273 -15.85 -4.33 6.35
CA SER A 273 -14.92 -3.64 7.25
C SER A 273 -13.75 -4.53 7.65
N GLU A 274 -12.62 -3.94 8.04
CA GLU A 274 -11.48 -4.63 8.68
C GLU A 274 -11.81 -5.49 9.90
N SER A 275 -12.96 -5.23 10.53
CA SER A 275 -13.44 -6.09 11.62
C SER A 275 -14.02 -7.43 11.13
N ASN A 276 -14.02 -7.68 9.82
CA ASN A 276 -14.58 -8.87 9.20
C ASN A 276 -13.81 -10.13 9.57
N THR A 277 -14.56 -11.16 9.95
CA THR A 277 -14.03 -12.50 10.25
C THR A 277 -14.46 -13.54 9.22
N MET A 278 -15.24 -13.14 8.21
CA MET A 278 -15.75 -14.02 7.18
C MET A 278 -14.96 -13.86 5.88
N GLN A 279 -14.13 -14.85 5.54
CA GLN A 279 -13.31 -14.83 4.33
C GLN A 279 -13.77 -15.93 3.37
N GLY A 280 -14.30 -15.56 2.20
CA GLY A 280 -14.78 -16.53 1.21
C GLY A 280 -15.85 -17.49 1.74
N GLY A 281 -16.69 -17.01 2.69
CA GLY A 281 -17.72 -17.83 3.35
C GLY A 281 -17.24 -18.65 4.54
N ILE A 282 -15.95 -18.58 4.89
CA ILE A 282 -15.36 -19.27 6.04
C ILE A 282 -15.18 -18.27 7.19
N ASP A 283 -15.67 -18.62 8.38
CA ASP A 283 -15.34 -17.88 9.60
C ASP A 283 -13.90 -18.25 10.02
N VAL A 284 -12.96 -17.34 9.80
CA VAL A 284 -11.54 -17.59 10.09
C VAL A 284 -11.26 -17.78 11.58
N THR A 285 -12.15 -17.34 12.46
CA THR A 285 -12.01 -17.55 13.91
C THR A 285 -12.26 -19.00 14.32
N THR A 286 -12.94 -19.78 13.47
CA THR A 286 -13.30 -21.19 13.72
C THR A 286 -12.28 -22.18 13.19
N LEU A 287 -11.23 -21.72 12.50
CA LEU A 287 -10.20 -22.59 11.95
C LEU A 287 -9.50 -23.34 13.09
N ALA A 288 -9.59 -24.68 13.06
CA ALA A 288 -9.28 -25.58 14.18
C ALA A 288 -7.84 -25.52 14.73
N ASN A 289 -6.92 -24.79 14.08
CA ASN A 289 -5.54 -24.56 14.52
C ASN A 289 -5.23 -23.08 14.82
N ALA A 290 -6.23 -22.19 14.77
CA ALA A 290 -6.05 -20.77 14.99
C ALA A 290 -6.07 -20.41 16.48
N ASN A 291 -4.97 -20.68 17.18
CA ASN A 291 -4.71 -20.11 18.51
C ASN A 291 -4.38 -18.60 18.47
N PHE A 292 -4.72 -17.90 17.37
CA PHE A 292 -4.28 -16.54 17.11
C PHE A 292 -5.26 -15.46 17.65
N GLY A 293 -6.48 -15.83 18.01
CA GLY A 293 -7.49 -14.92 18.57
C GLY A 293 -8.18 -14.03 17.53
N LEU A 294 -9.23 -13.31 17.96
CA LEU A 294 -10.05 -12.45 17.09
C LEU A 294 -9.23 -11.36 16.40
N GLU A 295 -8.28 -10.75 17.12
CA GLU A 295 -7.45 -9.67 16.57
C GLU A 295 -6.57 -10.16 15.42
N ALA A 296 -5.93 -11.33 15.56
CA ALA A 296 -5.09 -11.85 14.49
C ALA A 296 -5.90 -12.30 13.26
N ALA A 297 -7.14 -12.73 13.46
CA ALA A 297 -8.05 -13.07 12.37
C ALA A 297 -8.40 -11.83 11.52
N GLN A 298 -8.65 -10.70 12.17
CA GLN A 298 -8.96 -9.42 11.53
C GLN A 298 -7.71 -8.80 10.87
N GLU A 299 -6.56 -8.84 11.54
CA GLU A 299 -5.30 -8.26 11.05
C GLU A 299 -4.64 -9.06 9.90
N ALA A 300 -5.13 -10.26 9.59
CA ALA A 300 -4.57 -11.11 8.55
C ALA A 300 -4.97 -10.69 7.12
N PHE A 301 -5.99 -9.84 6.97
CA PHE A 301 -6.57 -9.46 5.69
C PHE A 301 -6.76 -7.95 5.61
N ASP A 302 -6.27 -7.32 4.54
CA ASP A 302 -6.72 -5.98 4.16
C ASP A 302 -7.99 -6.11 3.30
N GLU A 303 -9.13 -5.61 3.76
CA GLU A 303 -10.40 -5.71 3.04
C GLU A 303 -10.50 -4.77 1.85
N PRO A 304 -11.04 -5.23 0.70
CA PRO A 304 -11.06 -4.44 -0.52
C PRO A 304 -11.90 -3.16 -0.37
N LEU A 305 -11.50 -2.12 -1.09
CA LEU A 305 -12.30 -0.92 -1.31
C LEU A 305 -12.80 -0.89 -2.75
N ASP A 306 -14.06 -0.49 -2.94
CA ASP A 306 -14.54 -0.21 -4.28
C ASP A 306 -14.00 1.14 -4.79
N ARG A 307 -14.09 1.37 -6.11
CA ARG A 307 -13.54 2.59 -6.73
C ARG A 307 -14.19 3.85 -6.16
N ALA A 308 -15.49 3.83 -5.87
CA ALA A 308 -16.19 5.02 -5.39
C ALA A 308 -15.72 5.39 -3.98
N ASP A 309 -15.51 4.39 -3.11
CA ASP A 309 -14.95 4.58 -1.78
C ASP A 309 -13.52 5.12 -1.86
N VAL A 310 -12.67 4.56 -2.74
CA VAL A 310 -11.29 5.08 -2.95
C VAL A 310 -11.31 6.52 -3.41
N VAL A 311 -12.15 6.88 -4.40
CA VAL A 311 -12.31 8.27 -4.85
C VAL A 311 -12.72 9.16 -3.68
N ALA A 312 -13.71 8.77 -2.88
CA ALA A 312 -14.16 9.55 -1.74
C ALA A 312 -13.05 9.80 -0.71
N ILE A 313 -12.19 8.81 -0.46
CA ILE A 313 -11.04 8.91 0.45
C ILE A 313 -10.00 9.89 -0.09
N VAL A 314 -9.60 9.75 -1.36
CA VAL A 314 -8.44 10.48 -1.88
C VAL A 314 -8.80 11.85 -2.47
N GLN A 315 -10.06 12.09 -2.83
CA GLN A 315 -10.46 13.30 -3.57
C GLN A 315 -10.10 14.60 -2.85
N GLY A 316 -10.04 14.61 -1.52
CA GLY A 316 -9.58 15.78 -0.75
C GLY A 316 -8.14 16.21 -1.08
N PHE A 317 -7.30 15.27 -1.50
CA PHE A 317 -5.90 15.51 -1.84
C PHE A 317 -5.67 15.85 -3.32
N PHE A 318 -6.65 15.56 -4.18
CA PHE A 318 -6.61 15.90 -5.59
C PHE A 318 -7.31 17.23 -5.83
N ILE A 319 -6.58 18.21 -6.37
CA ILE A 319 -7.16 19.46 -6.84
C ILE A 319 -8.16 19.18 -7.98
N PRO A 320 -7.78 18.49 -9.08
CA PRO A 320 -8.75 18.07 -10.07
C PRO A 320 -9.70 17.01 -9.50
N THR A 321 -10.92 16.98 -10.02
CA THR A 321 -11.84 15.87 -9.73
C THR A 321 -11.37 14.64 -10.50
N ILE A 322 -11.22 13.52 -9.78
CA ILE A 322 -10.98 12.21 -10.39
C ILE A 322 -12.28 11.40 -10.31
N SER A 323 -12.58 10.64 -11.35
CA SER A 323 -13.81 9.85 -11.49
C SER A 323 -13.51 8.51 -12.08
#